data_AF-A0A183HC69-F1
#
_entry.id   AF-A0A183HC69-F1
#
_cell.length_a   1.000
_cell.length_b   1.000
_cell.length_c   1.000
_cell.angle_alpha   90.00
_cell.angle_beta   90.00
_cell.angle_gamma   90.00
#
_symmetry.space_group_name_H-M   'P 1'
#
loop_
_entity.id
_entity.type
_entity.pdbx_description
1 polymer ?
#
loop_
_entity_poly.entity_id
_entity_poly.type
_entity_poly.pdbx_seq_one_letter_code
_entity_poly.pdbx_strand_id
1 'polypeptide(L)'
;MDDEEYMKPMLPTVPEKCGPPVIPLGHLIEFAVQQIFHELTVLSELLPKKLDSDRKISIVQFAHSTRVLFIKLLAVVKWVKSSKKFESCASICYFLDQQSQYFVDTADRLVQLAREELVFARF
;
A
#
# COMPACT_ATOMS: atom_id res chain seq x y z
N MET A 1 -35.21 17.36 3.71
CA MET A 1 -35.09 15.95 3.29
C MET A 1 -34.15 16.04 2.11
N ASP A 2 -32.89 15.72 2.34
CA ASP A 2 -31.78 16.18 1.52
C ASP A 2 -31.69 15.32 0.25
N ASP A 3 -32.10 15.89 -0.88
CA ASP A 3 -32.07 15.27 -2.22
C ASP A 3 -30.64 14.98 -2.74
N GLU A 4 -29.60 15.29 -1.95
CA GLU A 4 -28.18 15.05 -2.29
C GLU A 4 -27.70 13.61 -2.02
N GLU A 5 -28.47 12.80 -1.28
CA GLU A 5 -28.09 11.43 -0.95
C GLU A 5 -28.25 10.44 -2.15
N TYR A 6 -29.03 10.82 -3.17
CA TYR A 6 -29.36 9.95 -4.31
C TYR A 6 -28.41 10.04 -5.50
N MET A 7 -27.41 10.95 -5.48
CA MET A 7 -26.50 11.18 -6.61
C MET A 7 -25.07 10.69 -6.36
N LYS A 8 -24.82 9.98 -5.26
CA LYS A 8 -23.50 9.36 -5.05
C LYS A 8 -23.49 8.05 -5.83
N PRO A 9 -22.69 7.89 -6.91
CA PRO A 9 -22.51 6.57 -7.50
C PRO A 9 -22.04 5.66 -6.36
N MET A 10 -22.87 4.68 -6.01
CA MET A 10 -22.60 3.71 -4.96
C MET A 10 -21.46 2.82 -5.47
N LEU A 11 -20.24 3.32 -5.38
CA LEU A 11 -19.05 2.54 -5.64
C LEU A 11 -19.08 1.36 -4.67
N PRO A 12 -18.81 0.14 -5.16
CA PRO A 12 -18.83 -1.04 -4.31
C PRO A 12 -17.85 -0.85 -3.14
N THR A 13 -18.26 -1.30 -1.96
CA THR A 13 -17.35 -1.42 -0.84
C THR A 13 -16.28 -2.44 -1.21
N VAL A 14 -15.01 -2.04 -1.11
CA VAL A 14 -13.89 -2.95 -1.40
C VAL A 14 -13.77 -3.91 -0.22
N PRO A 15 -13.86 -5.23 -0.42
CA PRO A 15 -13.58 -6.19 0.64
C PRO A 15 -12.16 -6.00 1.16
N GLU A 16 -11.93 -6.18 2.46
CA GLU A 16 -10.62 -5.95 3.11
C GLU A 16 -9.44 -6.70 2.45
N LYS A 17 -9.72 -7.79 1.72
CA LYS A 17 -8.72 -8.63 1.06
C LYS A 17 -8.48 -8.31 -0.41
N CYS A 18 -9.28 -7.43 -1.02
CA CYS A 18 -9.23 -7.12 -2.45
C CYS A 18 -8.48 -5.82 -2.76
N GLY A 19 -8.01 -5.10 -1.73
CA GLY A 19 -7.19 -3.90 -1.91
C GLY A 19 -5.69 -4.22 -2.02
N PRO A 20 -4.87 -3.28 -2.53
CA PRO A 20 -3.41 -3.39 -2.44
C PRO A 20 -2.97 -3.61 -0.99
N PRO A 21 -1.90 -4.38 -0.74
CA PRO A 21 -1.42 -4.60 0.62
C PRO A 21 -1.07 -3.26 1.29
N VAL A 22 -1.64 -3.01 2.46
CA VAL A 22 -1.40 -1.80 3.24
C VAL A 22 -0.60 -2.11 4.50
N ILE A 23 0.37 -1.26 4.81
CA ILE A 23 1.12 -1.32 6.07
C ILE A 23 0.62 -0.19 6.96
N PRO A 24 0.14 -0.47 8.18
CA PRO A 24 -0.30 0.58 9.08
C PRO A 24 0.88 1.49 9.44
N LEU A 25 0.64 2.80 9.44
CA LEU A 25 1.68 3.80 9.74
C LEU A 25 2.37 3.54 11.08
N GLY A 26 1.65 3.05 12.09
CA GLY A 26 2.22 2.66 13.39
C GLY A 26 3.36 1.66 13.27
N HIS A 27 3.18 0.58 12.50
CA HIS A 27 4.22 -0.42 12.26
C HIS A 27 5.44 0.19 11.57
N LEU A 28 5.23 1.10 10.61
CA LEU A 28 6.34 1.78 9.92
C LEU A 28 7.15 2.66 10.89
N ILE A 29 6.48 3.33 11.83
CA ILE A 29 7.13 4.12 12.89
C ILE A 29 7.91 3.19 13.84
N GLU A 30 7.32 2.09 14.28
CA GLU A 30 7.98 1.10 15.14
C GLU A 30 9.26 0.56 14.49
N PHE A 31 9.20 0.17 13.21
CA PHE A 31 10.38 -0.28 12.48
C PHE A 31 11.46 0.80 12.39
N ALA A 32 11.09 2.05 12.11
CA ALA A 32 12.05 3.15 12.06
C ALA A 32 12.75 3.35 13.41
N VAL A 33 11.98 3.31 14.50
CA VAL A 33 12.49 3.44 15.87
C VAL A 33 13.41 2.28 16.22
N GLN A 34 13.00 1.04 15.96
CA GLN A 34 13.81 -0.16 16.20
C GLN A 34 15.13 -0.12 15.41
N GLN A 35 15.10 0.27 14.13
CA GLN A 35 16.28 0.41 13.30
C GLN A 35 17.26 1.44 13.87
N ILE A 36 16.76 2.62 14.26
CA ILE A 36 17.61 3.69 14.84
C ILE A 36 18.23 3.24 16.16
N PHE A 37 17.45 2.59 17.03
CA PHE A 37 17.98 2.05 18.29
C PHE A 37 19.04 0.98 18.04
N HIS A 38 18.82 0.08 17.09
CA HIS A 38 19.80 -0.93 16.73
C HIS A 38 21.10 -0.30 16.22
N GLU A 39 21.02 0.65 15.28
CA GLU A 39 22.18 1.37 14.76
C GLU A 39 22.91 2.15 15.87
N LEU A 40 22.18 2.76 16.80
CA LEU A 40 22.75 3.48 17.94
C LEU A 40 23.50 2.54 18.89
N THR A 41 22.93 1.37 19.21
CA THR A 41 23.59 0.35 20.03
C THR A 41 24.89 -0.10 19.38
N VAL A 42 24.85 -0.49 18.10
CA VAL A 42 26.04 -0.89 17.35
C VAL A 42 27.08 0.22 17.31
N LEU A 43 26.65 1.47 17.07
CA LEU A 43 27.56 2.61 17.07
C LEU A 43 28.26 2.78 18.43
N SER A 44 27.51 2.67 19.52
CA SER A 44 28.05 2.82 20.89
C SER A 44 29.08 1.74 21.26
N GLU A 45 28.91 0.51 20.77
CA GLU A 45 29.86 -0.59 20.99
C GLU A 45 31.15 -0.44 20.16
N LEU A 46 31.04 0.16 18.96
CA LEU A 46 32.15 0.30 18.03
C LEU A 46 32.97 1.57 18.24
N LEU A 47 32.36 2.66 18.70
CA LEU A 47 33.04 3.95 18.90
C LEU A 47 34.31 3.87 19.75
N PRO A 48 34.34 3.19 20.92
CA PRO A 48 35.53 3.13 21.76
C PRO A 48 36.75 2.53 21.06
N LYS A 49 36.54 1.67 20.06
CA LYS A 49 37.60 0.96 19.33
C LYS A 49 38.18 1.77 18.15
N LYS A 50 37.58 2.92 17.81
CA LYS A 50 37.99 3.75 16.66
C LYS A 50 38.91 4.92 17.05
N LEU A 51 39.70 5.42 16.10
CA LEU A 51 40.41 6.70 16.20
C LEU A 51 39.42 7.88 16.21
N ASP A 52 39.79 9.00 16.83
CA ASP A 52 38.89 10.14 17.02
C ASP A 52 38.33 10.75 15.72
N SER A 53 39.12 10.74 14.64
CA SER A 53 38.64 11.19 13.32
C SER A 53 37.52 10.29 12.79
N ASP A 54 37.71 8.98 12.88
CA ASP A 54 36.73 7.99 12.41
C ASP A 54 35.48 7.94 13.29
N ARG A 55 35.62 8.21 14.60
CA ARG A 55 34.49 8.37 15.52
C ARG A 55 33.58 9.51 15.09
N LYS A 56 34.15 10.70 14.81
CA LYS A 56 33.40 11.88 14.36
C LYS A 56 32.65 11.60 13.05
N ILE A 57 33.32 10.98 12.08
CA ILE A 57 32.69 10.59 10.81
C ILE A 57 31.51 9.65 11.04
N SER A 58 31.71 8.60 11.87
CA SER A 58 30.65 7.62 12.16
C SER A 58 29.42 8.27 12.83
N ILE A 59 29.64 9.20 13.77
CA ILE A 59 28.54 9.93 14.43
C ILE A 59 27.78 10.81 13.44
N VAL A 60 28.49 11.54 12.58
CA VAL A 60 27.86 12.40 11.57
C VAL A 60 27.06 11.57 10.56
N GLN A 61 27.61 10.42 10.13
CA GLN A 61 26.92 9.49 9.23
C GLN A 61 25.64 8.94 9.85
N PHE A 62 25.70 8.48 11.11
CA PHE A 62 24.52 8.02 11.84
C PHE A 62 23.46 9.12 11.95
N ALA A 63 23.86 10.34 12.35
CA ALA A 63 22.95 11.47 12.47
C ALA A 63 22.29 11.82 11.12
N HIS A 64 23.06 11.80 10.03
CA HIS A 64 22.56 12.04 8.68
C HIS A 64 21.56 10.95 8.26
N SER A 65 21.91 9.68 8.39
CA SER A 65 21.03 8.54 8.05
C SER A 65 19.72 8.59 8.83
N THR A 66 19.80 8.82 10.15
CA THR A 66 18.63 8.97 11.02
C THR A 66 17.74 10.14 10.58
N ARG A 67 18.34 11.29 10.28
CA ARG A 67 17.60 12.47 9.78
C ARG A 67 16.90 12.16 8.46
N VAL A 68 17.57 11.52 7.51
CA VAL A 68 16.99 11.16 6.21
C VAL A 68 15.80 10.22 6.39
N LEU A 69 15.90 9.23 7.30
CA LEU A 69 14.80 8.32 7.62
C LEU A 69 13.58 9.09 8.15
N PHE A 70 13.78 10.00 9.10
CA PHE A 70 12.68 10.83 9.62
C PHE A 70 12.08 11.79 8.59
N ILE A 71 12.88 12.33 7.67
CA ILE A 71 12.37 13.16 6.57
C ILE A 71 11.45 12.33 5.65
N LYS A 72 11.85 11.09 5.30
CA LYS A 72 11.01 10.18 4.52
C LYS A 72 9.71 9.83 5.26
N LEU A 73 9.81 9.52 6.56
CA LEU A 73 8.65 9.24 7.39
C LEU A 73 7.70 10.46 7.48
N LEU A 74 8.24 11.67 7.63
CA LEU A 74 7.47 12.91 7.60
C LEU A 74 6.73 13.10 6.27
N ALA A 75 7.39 12.82 5.15
CA ALA A 75 6.76 12.87 3.83
C ALA A 75 5.56 11.90 3.75
N VAL A 76 5.70 10.68 4.25
CA VAL A 76 4.60 9.69 4.34
C VAL A 76 3.47 10.21 5.23
N VAL A 77 3.77 10.76 6.41
CA VAL A 77 2.73 11.34 7.29
C VAL A 77 1.96 12.47 6.61
N LYS A 78 2.66 13.35 5.89
CA LYS A 78 2.00 14.44 5.12
C LYS A 78 1.15 13.89 3.98
N TRP A 79 1.60 12.82 3.32
CA TRP A 79 0.82 12.11 2.30
C TRP A 79 -0.45 11.49 2.88
N VAL A 80 -0.35 10.72 3.98
CA VAL A 80 -1.50 10.07 4.65
C VAL A 80 -2.55 11.10 5.08
N LYS A 81 -2.15 12.30 5.52
CA LYS A 81 -3.11 13.39 5.81
C LYS A 81 -3.92 13.83 4.59
N SER A 82 -3.32 13.74 3.41
CA SER A 82 -3.96 14.12 2.14
C SER A 82 -4.62 12.94 1.42
N SER A 83 -4.30 11.70 1.80
CA SER A 83 -4.73 10.49 1.08
C SER A 83 -6.22 10.22 1.15
N LYS A 84 -6.93 10.74 2.17
CA LYS A 84 -8.40 10.64 2.27
C LYS A 84 -9.13 11.17 1.02
N LYS A 85 -8.53 12.12 0.30
CA LYS A 85 -9.08 12.66 -0.96
C LYS A 85 -9.11 11.62 -2.09
N PHE A 86 -8.35 10.55 -1.96
CA PHE A 86 -8.17 9.50 -2.95
C PHE A 86 -8.74 8.15 -2.49
N GLU A 87 -9.51 8.13 -1.40
CA GLU A 87 -10.09 6.90 -0.83
C GLU A 87 -10.99 6.17 -1.84
N SER A 88 -11.74 6.92 -2.66
CA SER A 88 -12.59 6.36 -3.71
C SER A 88 -11.84 5.64 -4.82
N CYS A 89 -10.54 5.91 -5.02
CA CYS A 89 -9.77 5.29 -6.09
C CYS A 89 -9.71 3.77 -5.94
N ALA A 90 -9.60 3.26 -4.71
CA ALA A 90 -9.61 1.81 -4.46
C ALA A 90 -10.94 1.19 -4.89
N SER A 91 -12.07 1.83 -4.56
CA SER A 91 -13.40 1.36 -4.96
C SER A 91 -13.64 1.43 -6.47
N ILE A 92 -13.10 2.45 -7.14
CA ILE A 92 -13.16 2.56 -8.61
C ILE A 92 -12.36 1.42 -9.25
N CYS A 93 -11.11 1.21 -8.83
CA CYS A 93 -10.28 0.10 -9.35
C CYS A 93 -10.97 -1.24 -9.15
N TYR A 94 -11.47 -1.50 -7.94
CA TYR A 94 -12.19 -2.74 -7.62
C TYR A 94 -13.45 -2.95 -8.47
N PHE A 95 -14.22 -1.88 -8.72
CA PHE A 95 -15.37 -1.96 -9.62
C PHE A 95 -14.95 -2.33 -11.04
N LEU A 96 -13.91 -1.67 -11.56
CA LEU A 96 -13.40 -1.93 -12.92
C LEU A 96 -12.87 -3.36 -13.05
N ASP A 97 -12.18 -3.88 -12.03
CA ASP A 97 -11.70 -5.27 -12.01
C ASP A 97 -12.87 -6.26 -12.04
N GLN A 98 -13.95 -6.01 -11.28
CA GLN A 98 -15.17 -6.83 -11.35
C GLN A 98 -15.80 -6.80 -12.74
N GLN A 99 -15.94 -5.62 -13.34
CA GLN A 99 -16.52 -5.51 -14.69
C GLN A 99 -15.68 -6.26 -15.71
N SER A 100 -14.35 -6.13 -15.63
CA SER A 100 -13.43 -6.89 -16.47
C SER A 100 -13.64 -8.40 -16.32
N GLN A 101 -13.78 -8.89 -15.09
CA GLN A 101 -14.01 -10.31 -14.83
C GLN A 101 -15.36 -10.77 -15.42
N TYR A 102 -16.44 -10.01 -15.22
CA TYR A 102 -17.75 -10.35 -15.78
C TYR A 102 -17.72 -10.48 -17.31
N PHE A 103 -16.96 -9.62 -18.00
CA PHE A 103 -16.82 -9.72 -19.45
C PHE A 103 -16.13 -11.01 -19.88
N VAL A 104 -15.06 -11.42 -19.17
CA VAL A 104 -14.35 -12.67 -19.45
C VAL A 104 -15.25 -13.88 -19.19
N ASP A 105 -15.85 -13.95 -17.99
CA ASP A 105 -16.71 -15.07 -17.60
C ASP A 105 -17.92 -15.22 -18.54
N THR A 106 -18.50 -14.09 -18.96
CA THR A 106 -19.61 -14.09 -19.94
C THR A 106 -19.14 -14.61 -21.30
N ALA A 107 -17.98 -14.15 -21.80
CA ALA A 107 -17.45 -14.62 -23.07
C ALA A 107 -17.16 -16.13 -23.03
N ASP A 108 -16.54 -16.62 -21.96
CA ASP A 108 -16.25 -18.04 -21.76
C ASP A 108 -17.54 -18.87 -21.70
N ARG A 109 -18.55 -18.40 -20.97
CA ARG A 109 -19.85 -19.09 -20.90
C ARG A 109 -20.57 -19.14 -22.24
N LEU A 110 -20.52 -18.05 -23.03
CA LEU A 110 -21.09 -18.03 -24.38
C LEU A 110 -20.37 -19.00 -25.31
N VAL A 111 -19.05 -19.08 -25.24
CA VAL A 111 -18.25 -20.04 -26.01
C VAL A 111 -18.61 -21.47 -25.64
N GLN A 112 -18.73 -21.77 -24.34
CA GLN A 112 -19.12 -23.09 -23.85
C GLN A 112 -20.51 -23.49 -24.36
N LEU A 113 -21.50 -22.62 -24.22
CA LEU A 113 -22.86 -22.85 -24.73
C LEU A 113 -22.87 -23.12 -26.23
N ALA A 114 -22.13 -22.32 -27.00
CA ALA A 114 -22.08 -22.43 -28.45
C ALA A 114 -21.40 -23.72 -28.94
N ARG A 115 -20.35 -24.18 -28.25
CA ARG A 115 -19.49 -25.29 -28.72
C ARG A 115 -19.84 -26.63 -28.11
N GLU A 116 -20.34 -26.66 -26.90
CA GLU A 116 -20.60 -27.90 -26.17
C GLU A 116 -22.10 -28.17 -26.15
N GLU A 117 -22.89 -27.31 -25.52
CA GLU A 117 -24.32 -27.57 -25.26
C GLU A 117 -25.17 -27.58 -26.53
N LEU A 118 -25.04 -26.55 -27.38
CA LEU A 118 -25.88 -26.41 -28.58
C LEU A 118 -25.55 -27.44 -29.68
N VAL A 119 -24.36 -28.03 -29.66
CA VAL A 119 -23.98 -29.07 -30.63
C VAL A 119 -24.76 -30.35 -30.37
N PHE A 120 -24.99 -30.72 -29.10
CA PHE A 120 -25.79 -31.89 -28.73
C PHE A 120 -27.30 -31.67 -28.94
N ALA A 121 -27.77 -30.43 -28.88
CA ALA A 121 -29.17 -30.08 -29.11
C ALA A 121 -29.61 -30.17 -30.59
N ARG A 122 -28.68 -30.44 -31.52
CA ARG A 122 -28.96 -30.51 -32.96
C ARG A 122 -29.47 -31.87 -33.45
N PHE A 123 -29.66 -32.84 -32.55
CA PHE A 123 -30.18 -34.18 -32.85
C PHE A 123 -31.62 -34.37 -32.35
#